data_AF-A0A1F6IX63-F1
#
_entry.id   AF-A0A1F6IX63-F1
#
_cell.length_a   1.000
_cell.length_b   1.000
_cell.length_c   1.000
_cell.angle_alpha   90.00
_cell.angle_beta   90.00
_cell.angle_gamma   90.00
#
_symmetry.space_group_name_H-M   'P 1'
#
loop_
_entity.id
_entity.type
_entity.pdbx_description
1 polymer ?
#
loop_
_entity_poly.entity_id
_entity_poly.type
_entity_poly.pdbx_seq_one_letter_code
_entity_poly.pdbx_strand_id
1 'polypeptide(L)'
;MGVENESKIVSGVGERKYLPDGWSVISEIPNPIIDSGVVTDEVDEHEGNHLLVAAELGVSIIEGSVIPEGDSLGHVKTGHFSAPVAMAAHADGGRGTGHDRLLVRLHGDNEDSAAAVAKDIIRRKPKHKKALAILLHKEKVVNGSRVHSELAKVDQGETVETTVVDPDGKQHKIITMGIHEGDKVEVSIKDLLPLAA
;
A
#
# COMPACT_ATOMS: atom_id res chain seq x y z
N MET A 1 -23.56 -30.11 -30.74
CA MET A 1 -24.20 -29.56 -29.52
C MET A 1 -23.14 -28.73 -28.83
N GLY A 2 -23.13 -27.42 -29.07
CA GLY A 2 -22.19 -26.51 -28.44
C GLY A 2 -22.65 -26.26 -27.02
N VAL A 3 -21.92 -26.79 -26.04
CA VAL A 3 -22.09 -26.37 -24.66
C VAL A 3 -21.49 -24.97 -24.60
N GLU A 4 -22.35 -23.94 -24.62
CA GLU A 4 -21.97 -22.59 -24.22
C GLU A 4 -21.64 -22.64 -22.72
N ASN A 5 -20.45 -23.14 -22.39
CA ASN A 5 -19.93 -23.08 -21.04
C ASN A 5 -19.52 -21.61 -20.80
N GLU A 6 -20.47 -20.83 -20.31
CA GLU A 6 -20.23 -19.57 -19.62
C GLU A 6 -19.63 -19.85 -18.24
N SER A 7 -18.48 -20.51 -18.22
CA SER A 7 -17.75 -20.72 -16.98
C SER A 7 -17.01 -19.41 -16.66
N LYS A 8 -17.74 -18.49 -16.02
CA LYS A 8 -17.11 -17.46 -15.19
C LYS A 8 -16.41 -18.16 -14.04
N ILE A 9 -15.09 -18.09 -14.01
CA ILE A 9 -14.30 -18.64 -12.91
C ILE A 9 -14.05 -17.51 -11.94
N VAL A 10 -14.61 -17.64 -10.74
CA VAL A 10 -14.20 -16.89 -9.57
C VAL A 10 -13.12 -17.68 -8.85
N SER A 11 -11.92 -17.12 -8.74
CA SER A 11 -10.83 -17.61 -7.88
C SER A 11 -10.46 -16.57 -6.83
N GLY A 12 -10.13 -17.05 -5.62
CA GLY A 12 -9.40 -16.24 -4.66
C GLY A 12 -7.96 -16.03 -5.11
N VAL A 13 -7.35 -14.92 -4.71
CA VAL A 13 -5.90 -14.71 -4.89
C VAL A 13 -5.15 -15.71 -4.01
N GLY A 14 -4.13 -16.37 -4.56
CA GLY A 14 -3.32 -17.40 -3.90
C GLY A 14 -3.93 -18.80 -3.95
N GLU A 15 -5.13 -18.96 -4.49
CA GLU A 15 -5.81 -20.25 -4.58
C GLU A 15 -5.69 -20.83 -6.00
N ARG A 16 -5.25 -22.09 -6.08
CA ARG A 16 -5.40 -22.87 -7.30
C ARG A 16 -6.76 -23.56 -7.31
N LYS A 17 -7.58 -23.27 -8.32
CA LYS A 17 -8.87 -23.90 -8.54
C LYS A 17 -8.78 -24.86 -9.72
N TYR A 18 -9.22 -26.10 -9.51
CA TYR A 18 -9.36 -27.11 -10.56
C TYR A 18 -10.81 -27.15 -11.04
N LEU A 19 -11.00 -27.23 -12.35
CA LEU A 19 -12.31 -27.33 -12.98
C LEU A 19 -12.60 -28.78 -13.42
N PRO A 20 -13.88 -29.18 -13.52
CA PRO A 20 -14.26 -30.56 -13.90
C PRO A 20 -13.77 -31.03 -15.27
N ASP A 21 -13.44 -30.10 -16.17
CA ASP A 21 -13.00 -30.32 -17.54
C ASP A 21 -11.46 -30.39 -17.69
N GLY A 22 -10.73 -30.44 -16.58
CA GLY A 22 -9.27 -30.56 -16.56
C GLY A 22 -8.51 -29.23 -16.58
N TRP A 23 -9.22 -28.10 -16.67
CA TRP A 23 -8.61 -26.78 -16.56
C TRP A 23 -8.20 -26.49 -15.11
N SER A 24 -7.21 -25.61 -14.93
CA SER A 24 -6.92 -25.01 -13.63
C SER A 24 -6.65 -23.51 -13.73
N VAL A 25 -6.98 -22.79 -12.68
CA VAL A 25 -6.77 -21.34 -12.57
C VAL A 25 -6.03 -21.04 -11.29
N ILE A 26 -5.04 -20.16 -11.37
CA ILE A 26 -4.33 -19.61 -10.23
C ILE A 26 -4.19 -18.10 -10.42
N SER A 27 -4.55 -17.34 -9.38
CA SER A 27 -4.45 -15.88 -9.37
C SER A 27 -3.43 -15.47 -8.33
N GLU A 28 -2.44 -14.67 -8.71
CA GLU A 28 -1.35 -14.23 -7.83
C GLU A 28 -1.17 -12.72 -7.92
N ILE A 29 -0.69 -12.09 -6.84
CA ILE A 29 -0.25 -10.70 -6.86
C ILE A 29 1.28 -10.73 -6.91
N PRO A 30 1.91 -10.55 -8.08
CA PRO A 30 3.35 -10.74 -8.24
C PRO A 30 4.17 -9.69 -7.47
N ASN A 31 3.63 -8.48 -7.31
CA ASN A 31 4.27 -7.38 -6.59
C ASN A 31 3.25 -6.72 -5.66
N PRO A 32 2.97 -7.31 -4.48
CA PRO A 32 1.96 -6.78 -3.59
C PRO A 32 2.36 -5.40 -3.08
N ILE A 33 1.40 -4.47 -3.07
CA ILE A 33 1.60 -3.13 -2.50
C ILE A 33 1.90 -3.26 -1.00
N ILE A 34 1.17 -4.14 -0.33
CA ILE A 34 1.43 -4.53 1.07
C ILE A 34 1.99 -5.94 1.10
N ASP A 35 3.32 -6.03 1.13
CA ASP A 35 4.03 -7.30 1.29
C ASP A 35 3.94 -7.78 2.76
N SER A 36 3.13 -8.81 3.01
CA SER A 36 2.95 -9.37 4.36
C SER A 36 4.21 -10.05 4.92
N GLY A 37 5.21 -10.34 4.08
CA GLY A 37 6.50 -10.89 4.53
C GLY A 37 7.45 -9.83 5.08
N VAL A 38 7.18 -8.54 4.85
CA VAL A 38 8.02 -7.44 5.33
C VAL A 38 7.60 -7.06 6.74
N VAL A 39 8.56 -7.16 7.67
CA VAL A 39 8.42 -6.66 9.04
C VAL A 39 9.12 -5.30 9.12
N THR A 40 8.33 -4.26 9.30
CA THR A 40 8.80 -2.88 9.53
C THR A 40 9.19 -2.70 10.98
N ASP A 41 10.14 -1.81 11.26
CA ASP A 41 10.47 -1.42 12.63
C ASP A 41 9.66 -0.20 13.11
N GLU A 42 9.84 0.18 14.37
CA GLU A 42 9.11 1.30 14.97
C GLU A 42 9.46 2.65 14.31
N VAL A 43 10.67 2.82 13.79
CA VAL A 43 11.11 4.06 13.14
C VAL A 43 10.46 4.17 11.75
N ASP A 44 10.40 3.06 10.99
CA ASP A 44 9.70 2.99 9.71
C ASP A 44 8.23 3.43 9.86
N GLU A 45 7.54 2.94 10.90
CA GLU A 45 6.14 3.30 11.19
C GLU A 45 6.00 4.75 11.67
N HIS A 46 6.93 5.21 12.52
CA HIS A 46 6.96 6.58 13.02
C HIS A 46 7.09 7.60 11.88
N GLU A 47 8.10 7.45 11.03
CA GLU A 47 8.34 8.34 9.90
C GLU A 47 7.27 8.19 8.81
N GLY A 48 6.75 6.97 8.62
CA GLY A 48 5.63 6.70 7.72
C GLY A 48 4.36 7.49 8.09
N ASN A 49 4.10 7.69 9.39
CA ASN A 49 2.98 8.51 9.86
C ASN A 49 3.15 9.99 9.49
N HIS A 50 4.35 10.55 9.67
CA HIS A 50 4.64 11.94 9.26
C HIS A 50 4.45 12.12 7.75
N LEU A 51 4.98 11.19 6.95
CA LEU A 51 4.81 11.22 5.49
C LEU A 51 3.35 11.15 5.06
N LEU A 52 2.56 10.27 5.69
CA LEU A 52 1.13 10.14 5.39
C LEU A 52 0.40 11.45 5.65
N VAL A 53 0.57 12.02 6.85
CA VAL A 53 -0.13 13.26 7.22
C VAL A 53 0.33 14.43 6.37
N ALA A 54 1.62 14.52 6.03
CA ALA A 54 2.13 15.54 5.13
C ALA A 54 1.49 15.46 3.73
N ALA A 55 1.43 14.25 3.16
CA ALA A 55 0.84 14.04 1.83
C ALA A 55 -0.65 14.40 1.80
N GLU A 56 -1.42 13.99 2.82
CA GLU A 56 -2.87 14.21 2.88
C GLU A 56 -3.24 15.68 3.13
N LEU A 57 -2.38 16.43 3.81
CA LEU A 57 -2.56 17.87 4.03
C LEU A 57 -1.98 18.72 2.89
N GLY A 58 -1.39 18.11 1.86
CA GLY A 58 -0.73 18.83 0.77
C GLY A 58 0.52 19.59 1.21
N VAL A 59 1.14 19.17 2.33
CA VAL A 59 2.42 19.73 2.79
C VAL A 59 3.52 19.12 1.93
N SER A 60 4.32 19.98 1.29
CA SER A 60 5.42 19.53 0.43
C SER A 60 6.42 18.67 1.22
N ILE A 61 6.64 17.45 0.77
CA ILE A 61 7.64 16.52 1.32
C ILE A 61 8.94 16.69 0.54
N ILE A 62 9.99 17.13 1.22
CA ILE A 62 11.33 17.21 0.64
C ILE A 62 11.98 15.83 0.73
N GLU A 63 11.97 15.24 1.92
CA GLU A 63 12.65 13.98 2.23
C GLU A 63 11.98 13.30 3.42
N GLY A 64 11.85 11.97 3.38
CA GLY A 64 11.65 11.12 4.55
C GLY A 64 12.79 10.12 4.62
N SER A 65 13.34 9.90 5.82
CA SER A 65 14.46 9.00 6.04
C SER A 65 14.33 8.24 7.36
N VAL A 66 14.81 7.00 7.36
CA VAL A 66 15.03 6.18 8.57
C VAL A 66 16.52 5.91 8.81
N ILE A 67 17.39 6.70 8.17
CA ILE A 67 18.83 6.67 8.42
C ILE A 67 19.10 7.65 9.56
N PRO A 68 19.76 7.21 10.65
CA PRO A 68 20.08 8.11 11.75
C PRO A 68 20.93 9.30 11.31
N GLU A 69 20.54 10.51 11.74
CA GLU A 69 21.26 11.76 11.52
C GLU A 69 21.35 12.52 12.85
N GLY A 70 22.57 12.65 13.39
CA GLY A 70 22.79 13.25 14.71
C GLY A 70 22.11 12.46 15.82
N ASP A 71 21.22 13.12 16.56
CA ASP A 71 20.46 12.52 17.68
C ASP A 71 19.10 11.95 17.25
N SER A 72 18.79 11.93 15.94
CA SER A 72 17.56 11.36 15.41
C SER A 72 17.79 10.00 14.77
N LEU A 73 16.82 9.08 14.93
CA LEU A 73 16.84 7.75 14.28
C LEU A 73 16.25 7.77 12.87
N GLY A 74 15.50 8.82 12.55
CA GLY A 74 14.89 9.11 11.26
C GLY A 74 14.42 10.56 11.21
N HIS A 75 13.91 11.02 10.07
CA HIS A 75 13.30 12.34 9.98
C HIS A 75 12.40 12.47 8.74
N VAL A 76 11.46 13.41 8.82
CA VAL A 76 10.75 13.95 7.67
C VAL A 76 11.02 15.45 7.53
N LYS A 77 11.62 15.84 6.41
CA LYS A 77 11.86 17.24 6.01
C LYS A 77 10.71 17.68 5.11
N THR A 78 10.02 18.75 5.51
CA THR A 78 8.92 19.35 4.76
C THR A 78 9.25 20.77 4.30
N GLY A 79 8.51 21.28 3.31
CA GLY A 79 8.70 22.63 2.78
C GLY A 79 8.32 23.75 3.75
N HIS A 80 7.48 23.47 4.74
CA HIS A 80 7.11 24.38 5.82
C HIS A 80 6.61 23.59 7.03
N PHE A 81 6.71 24.20 8.21
CA PHE A 81 6.22 23.60 9.44
C PHE A 81 4.71 23.38 9.40
N SER A 82 4.26 22.23 9.87
CA SER A 82 2.84 21.89 10.04
C SER A 82 2.67 21.09 11.32
N ALA A 83 1.93 21.66 12.29
CA ALA A 83 1.74 21.04 13.58
C ALA A 83 1.09 19.63 13.50
N PRO A 84 0.05 19.38 12.66
CA PRO A 84 -0.46 18.03 12.48
C PRO A 84 0.57 17.05 11.93
N VAL A 85 1.43 17.49 11.00
CA VAL A 85 2.52 16.64 10.48
C VAL A 85 3.46 16.29 11.61
N ALA A 86 3.95 17.27 12.38
CA ALA A 86 4.81 17.01 13.52
C ALA A 86 4.14 16.10 14.57
N MET A 87 2.84 16.20 14.80
CA MET A 87 2.14 15.35 15.78
C MET A 87 1.78 13.94 15.26
N ALA A 88 2.11 13.58 14.02
CA ALA A 88 1.59 12.38 13.37
C ALA A 88 1.94 11.09 14.11
N ALA A 89 3.22 10.85 14.42
CA ALA A 89 3.62 9.65 15.15
C ALA A 89 3.06 9.62 16.58
N HIS A 90 2.94 10.77 17.24
CA HIS A 90 2.31 10.87 18.57
C HIS A 90 0.83 10.49 18.54
N ALA A 91 0.12 10.94 17.51
CA ALA A 91 -1.30 10.69 17.31
C ALA A 91 -1.63 9.19 17.14
N ASP A 92 -0.70 8.42 16.58
CA ASP A 92 -0.78 6.96 16.43
C ASP A 92 -0.27 6.20 17.67
N GLY A 93 0.22 6.91 18.69
CA GLY A 93 0.75 6.31 19.93
C GLY A 93 2.20 5.80 19.83
N GLY A 94 2.95 6.23 18.82
CA GLY A 94 4.36 5.88 18.64
C GLY A 94 5.28 6.48 19.71
N ARG A 95 6.43 5.84 19.94
CA ARG A 95 7.47 6.37 20.82
C ARG A 95 8.39 7.35 20.06
N GLY A 96 9.34 7.94 20.77
CA GLY A 96 10.28 8.92 20.19
C GLY A 96 9.71 10.32 19.97
N THR A 97 8.45 10.56 20.32
CA THR A 97 7.70 11.79 19.95
C THR A 97 7.99 13.01 20.82
N GLY A 98 9.05 12.98 21.63
CA GLY A 98 9.39 14.09 22.52
C GLY A 98 9.78 15.37 21.77
N HIS A 99 10.57 15.22 20.72
CA HIS A 99 11.02 16.34 19.89
C HIS A 99 9.87 16.92 19.06
N ASP A 100 9.05 16.07 18.45
CA ASP A 100 7.84 16.46 17.70
C ASP A 100 6.93 17.39 18.50
N ARG A 101 6.61 16.97 19.73
CA ARG A 101 5.76 17.72 20.65
C ARG A 101 6.39 19.03 21.06
N LEU A 102 7.71 19.03 21.28
CA LEU A 102 8.45 20.24 21.58
C LEU A 102 8.39 21.23 20.40
N LEU A 103 8.60 20.78 19.17
CA LEU A 103 8.50 21.63 17.98
C LEU A 103 7.13 22.30 17.86
N VAL A 104 6.05 21.55 18.11
CA VAL A 104 4.68 22.07 18.09
C VAL A 104 4.48 23.16 19.15
N ARG A 105 4.95 22.93 20.38
CA ARG A 105 4.91 23.95 21.44
C ARG A 105 5.72 25.19 21.11
N LEU A 106 6.92 25.03 20.54
CA LEU A 106 7.80 26.13 20.18
C LEU A 106 7.22 27.03 19.10
N HIS A 107 6.37 26.48 18.22
CA HIS A 107 5.64 27.25 17.22
C HIS A 107 4.34 27.87 17.76
N GLY A 108 4.00 27.63 19.03
CA GLY A 108 2.80 28.19 19.68
C GLY A 108 1.50 27.46 19.35
N ASP A 109 1.59 26.27 18.75
CA ASP A 109 0.44 25.44 18.39
C ASP A 109 -0.06 24.57 19.55
N ASN A 110 -1.34 24.17 19.47
CA ASN A 110 -1.95 23.26 20.45
C ASN A 110 -1.71 21.80 20.05
N GLU A 111 -0.96 21.07 20.87
CA GLU A 111 -0.63 19.65 20.65
C GLU A 111 -1.86 18.77 20.45
N ASP A 112 -2.88 18.90 21.31
CA ASP A 112 -4.06 18.02 21.29
C ASP A 112 -4.87 18.19 20.00
N SER A 113 -5.02 19.44 19.54
CA SER A 113 -5.73 19.77 18.31
C SER A 113 -4.97 19.25 17.08
N ALA A 114 -3.65 19.44 17.05
CA ALA A 114 -2.80 18.94 15.98
C ALA A 114 -2.80 17.40 15.93
N ALA A 115 -2.69 16.74 17.08
CA ALA A 115 -2.76 15.28 17.19
C ALA A 115 -4.14 14.74 16.78
N ALA A 116 -5.23 15.43 17.09
CA ALA A 116 -6.58 15.03 16.68
C ALA A 116 -6.75 15.02 15.16
N VAL A 117 -6.23 16.04 14.46
CA VAL A 117 -6.23 16.10 12.99
C VAL A 117 -5.41 14.96 12.40
N ALA A 118 -4.18 14.77 12.88
CA ALA A 118 -3.31 13.70 12.41
C ALA A 118 -3.93 12.31 12.63
N LYS A 119 -4.52 12.08 13.81
CA LYS A 119 -5.19 10.82 14.16
C LYS A 119 -6.34 10.49 13.22
N ASP A 120 -7.16 11.49 12.86
CA ASP A 120 -8.28 11.28 11.94
C ASP A 120 -7.80 10.84 10.55
N ILE A 121 -6.73 11.44 10.04
CA ILE A 121 -6.09 11.05 8.78
C ILE A 121 -5.57 9.61 8.86
N ILE A 122 -4.73 9.33 9.86
CA ILE A 122 -4.07 8.02 10.01
C ILE A 122 -5.11 6.89 10.14
N ARG A 123 -6.15 7.11 10.95
CA ARG A 123 -7.21 6.11 11.19
C ARG A 123 -7.99 5.77 9.92
N ARG A 124 -8.19 6.74 9.02
CA ARG A 124 -8.94 6.52 7.76
C ARG A 124 -8.12 5.78 6.70
N LYS A 125 -6.79 5.77 6.83
CA LYS A 125 -5.87 5.26 5.79
C LYS A 125 -4.86 4.22 6.31
N PRO A 126 -5.30 3.13 6.97
CA PRO A 126 -4.40 2.13 7.54
C PRO A 126 -3.51 1.44 6.49
N LYS A 127 -4.02 1.25 5.26
CA LYS A 127 -3.24 0.66 4.15
C LYS A 127 -2.14 1.58 3.65
N HIS A 128 -2.43 2.88 3.54
CA HIS A 128 -1.42 3.87 3.14
C HIS A 128 -0.31 3.96 4.19
N LYS A 129 -0.67 4.00 5.48
CA LYS A 129 0.29 3.96 6.59
C LYS A 129 1.26 2.79 6.45
N LYS A 130 0.72 1.57 6.28
CA LYS A 130 1.53 0.36 6.14
C LYS A 130 2.40 0.39 4.88
N ALA A 131 1.86 0.86 3.75
CA ALA A 131 2.63 0.97 2.51
C ALA A 131 3.81 1.95 2.65
N LEU A 132 3.64 3.08 3.32
CA LEU A 132 4.73 4.04 3.55
C LEU A 132 5.79 3.54 4.52
N ALA A 133 5.40 2.80 5.57
CA ALA A 133 6.36 2.13 6.45
C ALA A 133 7.19 1.08 5.68
N ILE A 134 6.55 0.24 4.85
CA ILE A 134 7.25 -0.73 4.00
C ILE A 134 8.17 -0.02 3.00
N LEU A 135 7.72 1.09 2.42
CA LEU A 135 8.50 1.90 1.49
C LEU A 135 9.79 2.41 2.16
N LEU A 136 9.68 3.02 3.34
CA LEU A 136 10.83 3.50 4.11
C LEU A 136 11.75 2.36 4.52
N HIS A 137 11.18 1.23 4.94
CA HIS A 137 11.98 0.05 5.28
C HIS A 137 12.86 -0.42 4.13
N LYS A 138 12.30 -0.43 2.91
CA LYS A 138 12.99 -0.91 1.70
C LYS A 138 13.98 0.10 1.15
N GLU A 139 13.58 1.38 1.05
CA GLU A 139 14.34 2.40 0.33
C GLU A 139 15.21 3.27 1.25
N LYS A 140 14.96 3.26 2.57
CA LYS A 140 15.64 4.02 3.63
C LYS A 140 15.55 5.55 3.54
N VAL A 141 15.44 6.10 2.34
CA VAL A 141 15.26 7.52 2.03
C VAL A 141 14.29 7.64 0.85
N VAL A 142 13.30 8.51 0.97
CA VAL A 142 12.32 8.79 -0.09
C VAL A 142 12.03 10.29 -0.20
N ASN A 143 11.61 10.72 -1.38
CA ASN A 143 11.15 12.09 -1.63
C ASN A 143 9.63 12.15 -1.83
N GLY A 144 9.07 13.36 -1.90
CA GLY A 144 7.63 13.55 -2.09
C GLY A 144 7.05 12.84 -3.32
N SER A 145 7.74 12.86 -4.46
CA SER A 145 7.26 12.16 -5.67
C SER A 145 7.13 10.65 -5.47
N ARG A 146 8.08 10.04 -4.74
CA ARG A 146 8.05 8.60 -4.46
C ARG A 146 6.92 8.26 -3.50
N VAL A 147 6.71 9.08 -2.47
CA VAL A 147 5.60 8.95 -1.52
C VAL A 147 4.26 9.01 -2.25
N HIS A 148 4.02 10.06 -3.05
CA HIS A 148 2.75 10.18 -3.80
C HIS A 148 2.55 9.03 -4.79
N SER A 149 3.61 8.56 -5.46
CA SER A 149 3.52 7.38 -6.33
C SER A 149 3.12 6.13 -5.55
N GLU A 150 3.64 5.94 -4.33
CA GLU A 150 3.28 4.78 -3.51
C GLU A 150 1.83 4.85 -3.01
N LEU A 151 1.38 6.02 -2.56
CA LEU A 151 -0.02 6.23 -2.16
C LEU A 151 -0.97 5.99 -3.33
N ALA A 152 -0.62 6.48 -4.53
CA ALA A 152 -1.42 6.26 -5.73
C ALA A 152 -1.54 4.77 -6.09
N LYS A 153 -0.52 3.95 -5.84
CA LYS A 153 -0.64 2.48 -6.02
C LYS A 153 -1.68 1.90 -5.06
N VAL A 154 -1.65 2.31 -3.79
CA VAL A 154 -2.64 1.86 -2.79
C VAL A 154 -4.06 2.21 -3.22
N ASP A 155 -4.27 3.44 -3.71
CA ASP A 155 -5.56 3.90 -4.22
C ASP A 155 -5.99 3.18 -5.50
N GLN A 156 -5.05 2.88 -6.39
CA GLN A 156 -5.32 2.15 -7.63
C GLN A 156 -5.69 0.69 -7.39
N GLY A 157 -5.22 0.07 -6.30
CA GLY A 157 -5.43 -1.35 -6.01
C GLY A 157 -4.35 -2.25 -6.61
N GLU A 158 -4.42 -3.54 -6.27
CA GLU A 158 -3.41 -4.53 -6.64
C GLU A 158 -3.53 -4.91 -8.12
N THR A 159 -2.41 -5.33 -8.69
CA THR A 159 -2.37 -6.03 -9.98
C THR A 159 -2.37 -7.52 -9.72
N VAL A 160 -3.37 -8.23 -10.22
CA VAL A 160 -3.47 -9.68 -10.15
C VAL A 160 -3.11 -10.29 -11.49
N GLU A 161 -2.14 -11.18 -11.49
CA GLU A 161 -1.84 -12.06 -12.60
C GLU A 161 -2.62 -13.36 -12.42
N THR A 162 -3.53 -13.66 -13.34
CA THR A 162 -4.23 -14.94 -13.38
C THR A 162 -3.66 -15.81 -14.47
N THR A 163 -3.09 -16.95 -14.07
CA THR A 163 -2.66 -18.01 -14.98
C THR A 163 -3.74 -19.07 -15.08
N VAL A 164 -4.21 -19.30 -16.29
CA VAL A 164 -5.14 -20.37 -16.64
C VAL A 164 -4.39 -21.44 -17.41
N VAL A 165 -4.49 -22.68 -16.95
CA VAL A 165 -3.85 -23.86 -17.56
C VAL A 165 -4.94 -24.72 -18.17
N ASP A 166 -4.83 -24.99 -19.47
CA ASP A 166 -5.76 -25.87 -20.18
C ASP A 166 -5.48 -27.37 -19.89
N PRO A 167 -6.34 -28.30 -20.33
CA PRO A 167 -6.16 -29.74 -20.09
C PRO A 167 -4.90 -30.31 -20.74
N ASP A 168 -4.38 -29.66 -21.78
CA ASP A 168 -3.15 -30.04 -22.49
C ASP A 168 -1.89 -29.47 -21.79
N GLY A 169 -2.05 -28.68 -20.73
CA GLY A 169 -0.99 -28.07 -19.95
C GLY A 169 -0.51 -26.72 -20.46
N LYS A 170 -1.14 -26.16 -21.49
CA LYS A 170 -0.80 -24.83 -22.03
C LYS A 170 -1.28 -23.75 -21.06
N GLN A 171 -0.43 -22.74 -20.87
CA GLN A 171 -0.70 -21.64 -19.94
C GLN A 171 -1.11 -20.37 -20.67
N HIS A 172 -2.11 -19.68 -20.12
CA HIS A 172 -2.62 -18.41 -20.57
C HIS A 172 -2.60 -17.42 -19.41
N LYS A 173 -2.02 -16.23 -19.61
CA LYS A 173 -1.92 -15.20 -18.58
C LYS A 173 -2.91 -14.08 -18.85
N ILE A 174 -3.63 -13.67 -17.81
CA ILE A 174 -4.53 -12.51 -17.80
C ILE A 174 -4.08 -11.58 -16.69
N ILE A 175 -3.95 -10.30 -17.02
CA ILE A 175 -3.61 -9.26 -16.05
C ILE A 175 -4.88 -8.50 -15.71
N THR A 176 -5.25 -8.50 -14.43
CA THR A 176 -6.36 -7.69 -13.90
C THR A 176 -5.80 -6.62 -12.99
N MET A 177 -6.19 -5.38 -13.20
CA MET A 177 -5.73 -4.23 -12.41
C MET A 177 -6.84 -3.71 -11.52
N GLY A 178 -6.47 -3.12 -10.40
CA GLY A 178 -7.38 -2.47 -9.46
C GLY A 178 -8.21 -3.42 -8.62
N ILE A 179 -7.60 -4.52 -8.21
CA ILE A 179 -8.20 -5.47 -7.29
C ILE A 179 -7.89 -5.03 -5.85
N HIS A 180 -8.91 -4.80 -5.05
CA HIS A 180 -8.77 -4.50 -3.63
C HIS A 180 -9.03 -5.76 -2.78
N GLU A 181 -8.63 -5.69 -1.51
CA GLU A 181 -8.89 -6.76 -0.56
C GLU A 181 -10.40 -7.05 -0.44
N GLY A 182 -10.77 -8.32 -0.61
CA GLY A 182 -12.16 -8.77 -0.62
C GLY A 182 -12.79 -8.80 -2.01
N ASP A 183 -12.16 -8.19 -3.02
CA ASP A 183 -12.61 -8.31 -4.40
C ASP A 183 -12.40 -9.73 -4.92
N LYS A 184 -13.31 -10.13 -5.79
CA LYS A 184 -13.25 -11.40 -6.51
C LYS A 184 -12.64 -11.16 -7.88
N VAL A 185 -11.71 -12.02 -8.26
CA VAL A 185 -11.16 -12.02 -9.61
C VAL A 185 -12.04 -12.92 -10.47
N GLU A 186 -12.77 -12.31 -11.39
CA GLU A 186 -13.57 -13.02 -12.39
C GLU A 186 -12.75 -13.18 -13.66
N VAL A 187 -12.51 -14.43 -14.06
CA VAL A 187 -11.94 -14.76 -15.37
C VAL A 187 -12.99 -15.47 -16.22
N SER A 188 -13.21 -14.93 -17.41
CA SER A 188 -14.01 -15.57 -18.45
C SER A 188 -13.11 -16.43 -19.33
N ILE A 189 -13.35 -17.75 -19.35
CA ILE A 189 -12.60 -18.66 -20.25
C ILE A 189 -12.85 -18.30 -21.73
N LYS A 190 -14.02 -17.71 -22.07
CA LYS A 190 -14.31 -17.25 -23.44
C LYS A 190 -13.31 -16.19 -23.91
N ASP A 191 -12.76 -15.39 -23.00
CA ASP A 191 -11.80 -14.33 -23.31
C ASP A 191 -10.39 -14.89 -23.55
N LEU A 192 -10.12 -16.10 -23.08
CA LEU A 192 -8.90 -16.88 -23.34
C LEU A 192 -8.97 -17.70 -24.62
N LEU A 193 -10.18 -17.84 -25.17
CA LEU A 193 -10.46 -18.53 -26.43
C LEU A 193 -10.64 -17.52 -27.58
N PRO A 194 -9.57 -16.84 -28.03
CA PRO A 194 -9.45 -16.52 -29.45
C PRO A 194 -8.40 -17.46 -30.07
N LEU A 195 -8.72 -18.05 -31.23
CA LEU A 195 -7.79 -18.72 -32.18
C LEU A 195 -7.60 -20.25 -32.10
N ALA A 196 -8.60 -21.02 -31.65
CA ALA A 196 -8.72 -22.44 -32.03
C ALA A 196 -9.84 -22.60 -33.07
N ALA A 197 -9.61 -22.10 -34.28
CA ALA A 197 -10.39 -22.42 -35.46
C ALA A 197 -9.42 -22.87 -36.56
#